data_AF-X1P2D8-F1
#
_entry.id   AF-X1P2D8-F1
#
_cell.length_a   1.000
_cell.length_b   1.000
_cell.length_c   1.000
_cell.angle_alpha   90.00
_cell.angle_beta   90.00
_cell.angle_gamma   90.00
#
_symmetry.space_group_name_H-M   'P 1'
#
loop_
_entity.id
_entity.type
_entity.pdbx_description
1 polymer ?
#
loop_
_entity_poly.entity_id
_entity_poly.type
_entity_poly.pdbx_seq_one_letter_code
_entity_poly.pdbx_strand_id
1 'polypeptide(L)'
;LTDIFPRDIRNSEQSEKLPREHSFLKADGDIVVTSIQRQGDSMLVRLFNPHETTEKISLDPAASYTEVRCVTLDGRDDSKSTVLSRGEMTELLIPPKRIATVIFEME
;
A
#
# COMPACT_ATOMS: atom_id res chain seq x y z
N LEU A 1 -20.71 -29.06 -14.86
CA LEU A 1 -20.10 -28.94 -13.52
C LEU A 1 -18.63 -28.64 -13.76
N THR A 2 -18.25 -27.37 -13.65
CA THR A 2 -16.88 -26.93 -13.92
C THR A 2 -16.09 -27.16 -12.64
N ASP A 3 -15.12 -28.07 -12.70
CA ASP A 3 -14.20 -28.34 -11.60
C ASP A 3 -13.32 -27.11 -11.35
N ILE A 4 -13.54 -26.44 -10.21
CA ILE A 4 -12.69 -25.36 -9.73
C ILE A 4 -11.79 -25.95 -8.65
N PHE A 5 -10.84 -26.81 -9.05
CA PHE A 5 -9.75 -27.19 -8.17
C PHE A 5 -8.63 -26.16 -8.30
N PRO A 6 -8.10 -25.61 -7.19
CA PRO A 6 -6.94 -24.73 -7.23
C PRO A 6 -5.79 -25.50 -7.89
N ARG A 7 -5.32 -25.02 -9.05
CA ARG A 7 -4.11 -25.55 -9.67
C ARG A 7 -2.93 -25.00 -8.90
N ASP A 8 -2.17 -25.87 -8.27
CA ASP A 8 -0.92 -25.50 -7.61
C ASP A 8 0.01 -24.78 -8.59
N ILE A 9 0.50 -23.63 -8.18
CA ILE A 9 1.47 -22.83 -8.92
C ILE A 9 2.81 -23.55 -8.81
N ARG A 10 3.31 -24.09 -9.93
CA ARG A 10 4.50 -24.96 -10.03
C ARG A 10 5.85 -24.31 -9.68
N ASN A 11 5.86 -23.12 -9.08
CA ASN A 11 7.09 -22.37 -8.76
C ASN A 11 7.48 -22.39 -7.27
N SER A 12 6.92 -23.27 -6.44
CA SER A 12 7.27 -23.33 -5.02
C SER A 12 8.56 -24.10 -4.69
N GLU A 13 9.38 -24.48 -5.69
CA GLU A 13 10.52 -25.39 -5.51
C GLU A 13 11.77 -24.77 -4.86
N GLN A 14 11.73 -23.48 -4.50
CA GLN A 14 12.68 -22.89 -3.55
C GLN A 14 11.89 -22.35 -2.36
N SER A 15 11.58 -23.25 -1.43
CA SER A 15 11.03 -22.87 -0.13
C SER A 15 12.13 -22.23 0.72
N GLU A 16 12.59 -21.03 0.34
CA GLU A 16 13.05 -20.10 1.35
C GLU A 16 11.86 -19.89 2.30
N LYS A 17 12.01 -20.35 3.54
CA LYS A 17 10.94 -20.23 4.53
C LYS A 17 10.63 -18.75 4.67
N LEU A 18 9.37 -18.38 4.48
CA LEU A 18 8.91 -17.02 4.77
C LEU A 18 9.45 -16.61 6.14
N PRO A 19 10.09 -15.43 6.24
CA PRO A 19 10.66 -14.99 7.49
C PRO A 19 9.58 -14.95 8.56
N ARG A 20 9.90 -15.42 9.77
CA ARG A 20 8.93 -15.53 10.87
C ARG A 20 8.46 -14.16 11.40
N GLU A 21 9.19 -13.10 11.09
CA GLU A 21 9.02 -11.77 11.70
C GLU A 21 9.02 -10.62 10.67
N HIS A 22 8.76 -10.89 9.38
CA HIS A 22 8.67 -9.83 8.38
C HIS A 22 7.23 -9.40 8.13
N SER A 23 6.97 -8.10 8.23
CA SER A 23 5.77 -7.48 7.66
C SER A 23 6.04 -7.07 6.22
N PHE A 24 5.05 -7.20 5.33
CA PHE A 24 5.15 -6.72 3.95
C PHE A 24 4.88 -5.20 3.83
N LEU A 25 4.25 -4.62 4.85
CA LEU A 25 4.00 -3.19 4.97
C LEU A 25 4.05 -2.80 6.46
N LYS A 26 4.84 -1.80 6.79
CA LYS A 26 4.75 -1.10 8.07
C LYS A 26 3.97 0.19 7.85
N ALA A 27 2.96 0.40 8.69
CA ALA A 27 2.14 1.61 8.69
C ALA A 27 2.13 2.20 10.11
N ASP A 28 2.41 3.49 10.22
CA ASP A 28 2.40 4.23 11.48
C ASP A 28 1.63 5.54 11.32
N GLY A 29 0.97 5.98 12.39
CA GLY A 29 0.02 7.09 12.43
C GLY A 29 -1.44 6.67 12.64
N ASP A 30 -2.30 7.64 12.99
CA ASP A 30 -3.71 7.41 13.33
C ASP A 30 -4.60 7.44 12.07
N ILE A 31 -4.58 6.33 11.34
CA ILE A 31 -5.27 6.17 10.06
C ILE A 31 -5.87 4.77 9.94
N VAL A 32 -6.96 4.65 9.19
CA VAL A 32 -7.54 3.35 8.88
C VAL A 32 -7.01 2.85 7.55
N VAL A 33 -6.24 1.75 7.56
CA VAL A 33 -5.93 1.00 6.34
C VAL A 33 -7.13 0.13 5.99
N THR A 34 -7.77 0.43 4.87
CA THR A 34 -9.00 -0.25 4.44
C THR A 34 -8.76 -1.34 3.40
N SER A 35 -7.63 -1.28 2.68
CA SER A 35 -7.28 -2.27 1.67
C SER A 35 -5.80 -2.21 1.34
N ILE A 36 -5.20 -3.37 1.07
CA ILE A 36 -3.85 -3.50 0.48
C ILE A 36 -3.98 -4.49 -0.68
N GLN A 37 -3.53 -4.11 -1.87
CA GLN A 37 -3.67 -4.90 -3.09
C GLN A 37 -2.39 -4.87 -3.93
N ARG A 38 -2.15 -5.95 -4.66
CA ARG A 38 -1.17 -6.01 -5.75
C ARG A 38 -1.92 -5.89 -7.06
N GLN A 39 -1.50 -4.98 -7.93
CA GLN A 39 -2.05 -4.84 -9.28
C GLN A 39 -0.92 -4.67 -10.28
N GLY A 40 -0.65 -5.72 -11.07
CA GLY A 40 0.53 -5.74 -11.94
C GLY A 40 1.81 -5.51 -11.12
N ASP A 41 2.59 -4.52 -11.53
CA ASP A 41 3.83 -4.13 -10.88
C ASP A 41 3.69 -3.05 -9.80
N SER A 42 2.45 -2.69 -9.44
CA SER A 42 2.16 -1.75 -8.35
C SER A 42 1.60 -2.41 -7.08
N MET A 43 1.89 -1.83 -5.92
CA MET A 43 1.19 -2.09 -4.66
C MET A 43 0.28 -0.89 -4.32
N LEU A 44 -0.99 -1.16 -4.02
CA LEU A 44 -1.99 -0.16 -3.72
C LEU A 44 -2.42 -0.27 -2.27
N VAL A 45 -2.30 0.82 -1.52
CA VAL A 45 -2.71 0.91 -0.11
C VAL A 45 -3.81 1.97 0.01
N ARG A 46 -5.02 1.54 0.36
CA ARG A 46 -6.15 2.44 0.57
C ARG A 46 -6.28 2.82 2.04
N LEU A 47 -6.29 4.12 2.28
CA LEU A 47 -6.33 4.75 3.58
C LEU A 47 -7.61 5.55 3.74
N PHE A 48 -8.12 5.64 4.97
CA PHE A 48 -9.15 6.57 5.37
C PHE A 48 -8.74 7.30 6.64
N ASN A 49 -8.82 8.63 6.61
CA ASN A 49 -8.66 9.46 7.81
C ASN A 49 -10.03 9.68 8.48
N PRO A 50 -10.29 9.04 9.64
CA PRO A 50 -11.56 9.18 10.35
C PRO A 50 -11.65 10.50 11.14
N HIS A 51 -10.58 11.27 11.25
CA HIS A 51 -10.49 12.45 12.12
C HIS A 51 -10.95 13.73 11.43
N GLU A 52 -11.11 14.78 12.23
CA GLU A 52 -11.42 16.15 11.79
C GLU A 52 -10.14 16.96 11.44
N THR A 53 -8.96 16.37 11.67
CA THR A 53 -7.64 16.96 11.44
C THR A 53 -6.91 16.25 10.30
N THR A 54 -5.94 16.93 9.69
CA THR A 54 -5.03 16.30 8.74
C THR A 54 -4.09 15.39 9.51
N GLU A 55 -4.04 14.12 9.14
CA GLU A 55 -3.15 13.15 9.79
C GLU A 55 -1.86 12.99 8.99
N LYS A 56 -0.74 13.00 9.72
CA LYS A 56 0.56 12.61 9.19
C LYS A 56 0.76 11.13 9.45
N ILE A 57 0.97 10.38 8.38
CA ILE A 57 1.15 8.93 8.44
C ILE A 57 2.41 8.55 7.68
N SER A 58 2.91 7.37 7.97
CA SER A 58 4.06 6.84 7.25
C SER A 58 3.83 5.40 6.83
N LEU A 59 4.18 5.12 5.58
CA LEU A 59 4.15 3.82 4.98
C LEU A 59 5.55 3.41 4.57
N ASP A 60 5.89 2.18 4.89
CA ASP A 60 7.19 1.58 4.61
C ASP A 60 6.96 0.16 4.06
N PRO A 61 6.87 0.01 2.72
CA PRO A 61 6.80 -1.28 2.05
C PRO A 61 8.10 -2.05 2.24
N ALA A 62 8.02 -3.36 2.51
CA ALA A 62 9.22 -4.18 2.67
C ALA A 62 10.02 -4.40 1.36
N ALA A 63 9.40 -4.12 0.22
CA ALA A 63 10.02 -4.21 -1.09
C ALA A 63 10.31 -2.81 -1.65
N SER A 64 11.41 -2.69 -2.38
CA SER A 64 11.82 -1.45 -3.04
C SER A 64 10.77 -0.98 -4.04
N TYR A 65 10.66 0.33 -4.20
CA TYR A 65 9.76 0.98 -5.14
C TYR A 65 10.47 2.13 -5.84
N THR A 66 10.13 2.33 -7.11
CA THR A 66 10.71 3.37 -7.97
C THR A 66 9.95 4.69 -7.90
N GLU A 67 8.65 4.61 -7.66
CA GLU A 67 7.75 5.75 -7.61
C GLU A 67 6.69 5.52 -6.55
N VAL A 68 6.26 6.61 -5.92
CA VAL A 68 5.09 6.61 -5.05
C VAL A 68 4.23 7.83 -5.33
N ARG A 69 2.92 7.62 -5.44
CA ARG A 69 1.93 8.68 -5.65
C ARG A 69 0.64 8.41 -4.89
N CYS A 70 -0.15 9.46 -4.70
CA CYS A 70 -1.44 9.37 -4.07
C CYS A 70 -2.54 9.68 -5.08
N VAL A 71 -3.57 8.84 -5.12
CA VAL A 71 -4.70 8.98 -6.04
C VAL A 71 -6.03 8.88 -5.29
N THR A 72 -7.06 9.46 -5.89
CA THR A 72 -8.45 9.33 -5.47
C THR A 72 -8.98 7.92 -5.76
N LEU A 73 -10.20 7.63 -5.31
CA LEU A 73 -10.86 6.33 -5.53
C LEU A 73 -11.01 5.95 -7.01
N ASP A 74 -11.15 6.93 -7.89
CA ASP A 74 -11.25 6.78 -9.35
C ASP A 74 -9.90 6.87 -10.07
N GLY A 75 -8.78 6.88 -9.33
CA GLY A 75 -7.44 6.79 -9.89
C GLY A 75 -6.88 8.12 -10.42
N ARG A 76 -7.57 9.24 -10.19
CA ARG A 76 -7.03 10.57 -10.51
C ARG A 76 -6.05 11.01 -9.45
N ASP A 77 -5.10 11.86 -9.82
CA ASP A 77 -4.14 12.44 -8.89
C ASP A 77 -4.88 13.11 -7.70
N ASP A 78 -4.50 12.74 -6.47
CA ASP A 78 -5.09 13.33 -5.27
C ASP A 78 -4.26 14.50 -4.80
N SER A 79 -4.45 15.65 -5.45
CA SER A 79 -3.73 16.88 -5.15
C SER A 79 -3.94 17.41 -3.73
N LYS A 80 -4.89 16.84 -2.96
CA LYS A 80 -5.14 17.23 -1.57
C LYS A 80 -4.31 16.42 -0.59
N SER A 81 -3.98 15.18 -0.96
CA SER A 81 -3.09 14.33 -0.18
C SER A 81 -1.66 14.60 -0.62
N THR A 82 -0.77 14.89 0.32
CA THR A 82 0.63 15.18 -0.03
C THR A 82 1.49 13.97 0.27
N VAL A 83 2.28 13.54 -0.72
CA VAL A 83 3.34 12.55 -0.53
C VAL A 83 4.65 13.29 -0.28
N LEU A 84 5.27 13.01 0.87
CA LEU A 84 6.55 13.56 1.28
C LEU A 84 7.53 12.39 1.39
N SER A 85 8.06 11.91 0.26
CA SER A 85 9.05 10.83 0.27
C SER A 85 10.38 11.32 0.84
N ARG A 86 10.92 10.61 1.83
CA ARG A 86 12.26 10.84 2.39
C ARG A 86 12.98 9.51 2.59
N GLY A 87 13.79 9.11 1.61
CA GLY A 87 14.58 7.87 1.70
C GLY A 87 13.71 6.63 1.60
N GLU A 88 13.89 5.66 2.50
CA GLU A 88 13.18 4.38 2.50
C GLU A 88 11.70 4.50 2.93
N MET A 89 11.36 5.53 3.70
CA MET A 89 10.04 5.73 4.29
C MET A 89 9.22 6.78 3.54
N THR A 90 7.97 6.43 3.20
CA THR A 90 7.03 7.37 2.59
C THR A 90 6.18 8.03 3.66
N GLU A 91 6.35 9.34 3.87
CA GLU A 91 5.44 10.13 4.71
C GLU A 91 4.29 10.69 3.87
N LEU A 92 3.08 10.72 4.42
CA LEU A 92 1.88 11.19 3.77
C LEU A 92 1.10 12.12 4.69
N LEU A 93 0.47 13.14 4.11
CA LEU A 93 -0.49 14.00 4.79
C LEU A 93 -1.87 13.72 4.21
N ILE A 94 -2.77 13.16 5.02
CA ILE A 94 -4.13 12.78 4.59
C ILE A 94 -5.13 13.76 5.22
N PRO A 95 -5.85 14.56 4.41
CA PRO A 95 -6.84 15.52 4.92
C PRO A 95 -7.96 14.86 5.73
N PRO A 96 -8.71 15.66 6.53
CA PRO A 96 -9.86 15.18 7.30
C PRO A 96 -10.88 14.45 6.43
N LYS A 97 -11.43 13.35 6.97
CA LYS A 97 -12.52 12.56 6.35
C LYS A 97 -12.21 12.13 4.92
N ARG A 98 -10.93 11.96 4.58
CA ARG A 98 -10.47 11.66 3.21
C ARG A 98 -10.19 10.17 3.07
N ILE A 99 -10.62 9.63 1.93
CA ILE A 99 -10.13 8.34 1.43
C ILE A 99 -9.07 8.64 0.39
N ALA A 100 -7.91 8.03 0.54
CA ALA A 100 -6.75 8.18 -0.33
C ALA A 100 -6.24 6.78 -0.72
N THR A 101 -5.76 6.61 -1.94
CA THR A 101 -5.08 5.39 -2.37
C THR A 101 -3.64 5.72 -2.71
N VAL A 102 -2.70 5.16 -1.97
CA VAL A 102 -1.27 5.31 -2.22
C VAL A 102 -0.85 4.17 -3.15
N ILE A 103 -0.18 4.52 -4.25
CA ILE A 103 0.34 3.57 -5.22
C ILE A 103 1.87 3.61 -5.12
N PHE A 104 2.46 2.45 -4.86
CA PHE A 104 3.90 2.20 -4.94
C PHE A 104 4.16 1.42 -6.22
N GLU A 105 4.97 1.96 -7.13
CA GLU A 105 5.46 1.23 -8.30
C GLU A 105 6.69 0.44 -7.88
N MET A 106 6.56 -0.89 -7.81
CA MET A 106 7.60 -1.76 -7.25
C MET A 106 8.75 -1.94 -8.26
N GLU A 107 9.97 -2.17 -7.75
CA GLU A 107 11.13 -2.57 -8.57
C GLU A 107 11.04 -3.98 -9.15
#